data_AF-A3TMW1-F1
#
_entry.id   AF-A3TMW1-F1
#
_cell.length_a   1.000
_cell.length_b   1.000
_cell.length_c   1.000
_cell.angle_alpha   90.00
_cell.angle_beta   90.00
_cell.angle_gamma   90.00
#
_symmetry.space_group_name_H-M   'P 1'
#
loop_
_entity.id
_entity.type
_entity.pdbx_description
1 polymer ?
#
loop_
_entity_poly.entity_id
_entity_poly.type
_entity_poly.pdbx_seq_one_letter_code
_entity_poly.pdbx_strand_id
1 'polypeptide(L)'
;MSIYESATAAIRDTVKWLTAFIPTAALTAAALVVGPDMVASARAAPSLMDWAVSHGPVLLIVLALFASIAGVLFAGQQVLTVQPIDLADLQTGHTSSTSQGMSPRADVARAMGAGIAMPYFFDKATYDAELVRFADADVGGDDYDARASRLALAGDAIRQWSIYDRIRGPYRRFKWTFVGANAVIAGFLVIAPALLEVVPSDGPNQVRVTVNENGRASLLRATGCTDPSKSSYYVIGGSWDAPSLGVDGPNCSFRAVWEPRTQDVEVRPIAAP
;
A
#
# COMPACT_ATOMS: atom_id res chain seq x y z
N MET A 1 14.27 30.60 -7.30
CA MET A 1 14.00 29.16 -7.09
C MET A 1 13.43 28.60 -8.38
N SER A 2 13.98 27.49 -8.89
CA SER A 2 13.64 26.96 -10.22
C SER A 2 12.35 26.13 -10.20
N ILE A 3 11.59 26.18 -11.29
CA ILE A 3 10.34 25.41 -11.44
C ILE A 3 10.63 23.91 -11.33
N TYR A 4 11.74 23.42 -11.87
CA TYR A 4 12.11 21.99 -11.84
C TYR A 4 12.50 21.50 -10.45
N GLU A 5 13.15 22.35 -9.68
CA GLU A 5 13.49 22.09 -8.27
C GLU A 5 12.22 22.01 -7.43
N SER A 6 11.31 22.99 -7.56
CA SER A 6 10.02 22.97 -6.86
C SER A 6 9.16 21.76 -7.24
N ALA A 7 9.12 21.40 -8.53
CA ALA A 7 8.35 20.26 -9.01
C ALA A 7 8.93 18.93 -8.49
N THR A 8 10.25 18.81 -8.48
CA THR A 8 10.95 17.64 -7.93
C THR A 8 10.67 17.48 -6.43
N ALA A 9 10.77 18.57 -5.66
CA ALA A 9 10.48 18.56 -4.24
C ALA A 9 9.03 18.16 -3.97
N ALA A 10 8.07 18.77 -4.68
CA ALA A 10 6.65 18.45 -4.56
C ALA A 10 6.34 16.99 -4.90
N ILE A 11 6.95 16.44 -5.96
CA ILE A 11 6.80 15.02 -6.33
C ILE A 11 7.32 14.12 -5.21
N ARG A 12 8.54 14.37 -4.71
CA ARG A 12 9.15 13.54 -3.66
C ARG A 12 8.35 13.59 -2.38
N ASP A 13 7.92 14.77 -1.94
CA ASP A 13 7.10 14.89 -0.73
C ASP A 13 5.75 14.20 -0.90
N THR A 14 5.08 14.37 -2.03
CA THR A 14 3.84 13.65 -2.33
C THR A 14 4.04 12.14 -2.24
N VAL A 15 5.10 11.60 -2.86
CA VAL A 15 5.40 10.16 -2.79
C VAL A 15 5.68 9.70 -1.36
N LYS A 16 6.51 10.44 -0.60
CA LYS A 16 6.79 10.11 0.81
C LYS A 16 5.50 9.98 1.62
N TRP A 17 4.65 11.01 1.58
CA TRP A 17 3.39 11.01 2.31
C TRP A 17 2.50 9.83 1.88
N LEU A 18 2.33 9.61 0.59
CA LEU A 18 1.48 8.52 0.10
C LEU A 18 2.03 7.13 0.48
N THR A 19 3.35 6.92 0.40
CA THR A 19 3.99 5.65 0.78
C THR A 19 3.97 5.38 2.28
N ALA A 20 3.95 6.43 3.11
CA ALA A 20 3.91 6.28 4.56
C ALA A 20 2.48 5.99 5.06
N PHE A 21 1.48 6.71 4.55
CA PHE A 21 0.12 6.64 5.11
C PHE A 21 -0.72 5.48 4.59
N ILE A 22 -0.59 5.13 3.31
CA ILE A 22 -1.45 4.11 2.69
C ILE A 22 -1.26 2.72 3.30
N PRO A 23 -0.03 2.21 3.51
CA PRO A 23 0.15 0.92 4.18
C PRO A 23 -0.48 0.90 5.57
N THR A 24 -0.25 1.94 6.36
CA THR A 24 -0.78 2.03 7.72
C THR A 24 -2.30 2.11 7.73
N ALA A 25 -2.89 2.94 6.89
CA ALA A 25 -4.34 3.07 6.77
C ALA A 25 -5.00 1.79 6.24
N ALA A 26 -4.42 1.16 5.22
CA ALA A 26 -4.94 -0.08 4.63
C ALA A 26 -4.90 -1.24 5.63
N LEU A 27 -3.78 -1.42 6.34
CA LEU A 27 -3.65 -2.46 7.37
C LEU A 27 -4.59 -2.20 8.55
N THR A 28 -4.73 -0.95 8.98
CA THR A 28 -5.66 -0.59 10.07
C THR A 28 -7.11 -0.86 9.64
N ALA A 29 -7.51 -0.44 8.44
CA ALA A 29 -8.84 -0.69 7.91
C ALA A 29 -9.11 -2.19 7.76
N ALA A 30 -8.16 -2.96 7.22
CA ALA A 30 -8.29 -4.41 7.09
C ALA A 30 -8.44 -5.09 8.47
N ALA A 31 -7.64 -4.67 9.46
CA ALA A 31 -7.72 -5.19 10.81
C ALA A 31 -9.07 -4.89 11.49
N LEU A 32 -9.67 -3.72 11.22
CA LEU A 32 -10.95 -3.34 11.81
C LEU A 32 -12.16 -3.96 11.10
N VAL A 33 -12.12 -4.04 9.77
CA VAL A 33 -13.26 -4.49 8.96
C VAL A 33 -13.32 -6.00 8.84
N VAL A 34 -12.18 -6.66 8.72
CA VAL A 34 -12.10 -8.09 8.38
C VAL A 34 -11.47 -8.92 9.51
N GLY A 35 -10.65 -8.30 10.35
CA GLY A 35 -9.89 -8.97 11.41
C GLY A 35 -10.74 -9.78 12.40
N PRO A 36 -11.80 -9.22 13.01
CA PRO A 36 -12.63 -9.95 13.96
C PRO A 36 -13.25 -11.22 13.37
N ASP A 37 -13.77 -11.13 12.15
CA ASP A 37 -14.47 -12.24 11.49
C ASP A 37 -13.50 -13.32 10.98
N MET A 38 -12.32 -12.92 10.49
CA MET A 38 -11.24 -13.86 10.19
C MET A 38 -10.78 -14.62 11.43
N VAL A 39 -10.65 -13.95 12.58
CA VAL A 39 -10.23 -14.60 13.83
C VAL A 39 -11.31 -15.53 14.35
N ALA A 40 -12.58 -15.12 14.31
CA ALA A 40 -13.71 -15.94 14.74
C ALA A 40 -13.84 -17.21 13.88
N SER A 41 -13.83 -17.06 12.55
CA SER A 41 -13.91 -18.19 11.62
C SER A 41 -12.73 -19.16 11.75
N ALA A 42 -11.50 -18.65 11.92
CA ALA A 42 -10.32 -19.49 12.09
C ALA A 42 -10.34 -20.29 13.41
N ARG A 43 -10.94 -19.75 14.48
CA ARG A 43 -11.07 -20.44 15.78
C ARG A 43 -12.13 -21.53 15.78
N ALA A 44 -13.20 -21.36 15.01
CA ALA A 44 -14.26 -22.35 14.90
C ALA A 44 -13.88 -23.56 14.03
N ALA A 45 -12.89 -23.40 13.16
CA ALA A 45 -12.40 -24.47 12.32
C ALA A 45 -11.71 -25.58 13.14
N PRO A 46 -11.83 -26.86 12.71
CA PRO A 46 -11.16 -27.99 13.37
C PRO A 46 -9.62 -27.85 13.37
N SER A 47 -9.08 -27.27 12.30
CA SER A 47 -7.67 -26.93 12.16
C SER A 47 -7.50 -25.71 11.26
N LEU A 48 -6.34 -25.05 11.36
CA LEU A 48 -6.01 -23.89 10.51
C LEU A 48 -5.85 -24.28 9.04
N MET A 49 -5.48 -25.53 8.75
CA MET A 49 -5.38 -26.05 7.39
C MET A 49 -6.76 -26.26 6.76
N ASP A 50 -7.72 -26.81 7.51
CA ASP A 50 -9.11 -26.97 7.03
C ASP A 50 -9.77 -25.61 6.79
N TRP A 51 -9.50 -24.64 7.66
CA TRP A 51 -9.90 -23.25 7.45
C TRP A 51 -9.28 -22.67 6.18
N ALA A 52 -7.98 -22.83 5.97
CA ALA A 52 -7.28 -22.32 4.80
C ALA A 52 -7.79 -22.92 3.48
N VAL A 53 -8.16 -24.21 3.48
CA VAL A 53 -8.73 -24.88 2.31
C VAL A 53 -10.15 -24.38 2.03
N SER A 54 -10.99 -24.24 3.06
CA SER A 54 -12.36 -23.73 2.92
C SER A 54 -12.42 -22.24 2.56
N HIS A 55 -11.48 -21.44 3.06
CA HIS A 55 -11.41 -19.98 2.87
C HIS A 55 -10.27 -19.54 1.96
N GLY A 56 -9.82 -20.43 1.05
CA GLY A 56 -8.74 -20.15 0.09
C GLY A 56 -8.87 -18.82 -0.69
N PRO A 57 -10.07 -18.42 -1.16
CA PRO A 57 -10.27 -17.11 -1.78
C PRO A 57 -9.91 -15.93 -0.88
N VAL A 58 -10.22 -16.00 0.42
CA VAL A 58 -9.88 -14.94 1.40
C VAL A 58 -8.36 -14.80 1.51
N LEU A 59 -7.63 -15.93 1.53
CA LEU A 59 -6.16 -15.92 1.55
C LEU A 59 -5.57 -15.26 0.29
N LEU A 60 -6.12 -15.52 -0.90
CA LEU A 60 -5.70 -14.86 -2.13
C LEU A 60 -5.91 -13.34 -2.08
N ILE A 61 -7.02 -12.90 -1.51
CA ILE A 61 -7.36 -11.48 -1.37
C ILE A 61 -6.45 -10.80 -0.34
N VAL A 62 -6.12 -11.48 0.77
CA VAL A 62 -5.10 -11.02 1.74
C VAL A 62 -3.71 -10.91 1.09
N LEU A 63 -3.31 -11.90 0.28
CA LEU A 63 -2.05 -11.83 -0.47
C LEU A 63 -2.04 -10.66 -1.46
N ALA A 64 -3.15 -10.41 -2.15
CA ALA A 64 -3.29 -9.28 -3.06
C ALA A 64 -3.19 -7.93 -2.33
N LEU A 65 -3.71 -7.82 -1.09
CA LEU A 65 -3.54 -6.65 -0.24
C LEU A 65 -2.06 -6.39 0.05
N PHE A 66 -1.32 -7.39 0.53
CA PHE A 66 0.11 -7.25 0.83
C PHE A 66 0.94 -6.97 -0.43
N ALA A 67 0.63 -7.63 -1.55
CA ALA A 67 1.29 -7.37 -2.84
C ALA A 67 1.05 -5.94 -3.32
N SER A 68 -0.15 -5.39 -3.11
CA SER A 68 -0.49 -4.01 -3.45
C SER A 68 0.31 -3.00 -2.61
N ILE A 69 0.41 -3.24 -1.29
CA ILE A 69 1.22 -2.43 -0.38
C ILE A 69 2.70 -2.47 -0.81
N ALA A 70 3.24 -3.68 -1.02
CA ALA A 70 4.62 -3.87 -1.47
C ALA A 70 4.89 -3.18 -2.81
N GLY A 71 3.94 -3.24 -3.74
CA GLY A 71 4.03 -2.56 -5.03
C GLY A 71 4.11 -1.04 -4.90
N VAL A 72 3.29 -0.43 -4.04
CA VAL A 72 3.33 1.02 -3.77
C VAL A 72 4.65 1.42 -3.13
N LEU A 73 5.14 0.65 -2.14
CA LEU A 73 6.42 0.91 -1.49
C LEU A 73 7.59 0.79 -2.47
N PHE A 74 7.61 -0.25 -3.30
CA PHE A 74 8.64 -0.48 -4.31
C PHE A 74 8.66 0.64 -5.37
N ALA A 75 7.49 0.99 -5.91
CA ALA A 75 7.39 2.07 -6.89
C ALA A 75 7.72 3.44 -6.26
N GLY A 76 7.38 3.65 -5.00
CA GLY A 76 7.69 4.85 -4.24
C GLY A 76 9.19 5.00 -4.02
N GLN A 77 9.86 3.91 -3.61
CA GLN A 77 11.32 3.87 -3.46
C GLN A 77 12.02 4.29 -4.75
N GLN A 78 11.59 3.80 -5.91
CA GLN A 78 12.18 4.17 -7.20
C GLN A 78 12.13 5.68 -7.49
N VAL A 79 11.13 6.39 -6.96
CA VAL A 79 11.04 7.86 -7.09
C VAL A 79 11.97 8.55 -6.08
N LEU A 80 12.05 8.03 -4.85
CA LEU A 80 12.81 8.64 -3.76
C LEU A 80 14.32 8.43 -3.89
N THR A 81 14.76 7.36 -4.55
CA THR A 81 16.20 7.04 -4.70
C THR A 81 16.85 7.71 -5.90
N VAL A 82 16.10 8.40 -6.78
CA VAL A 82 16.72 9.14 -7.90
C VAL A 82 17.59 10.25 -7.31
N GLN A 83 18.91 10.18 -7.49
CA GLN A 83 19.85 11.18 -6.99
C GLN A 83 20.13 12.29 -8.02
N PRO A 84 20.46 13.51 -7.55
CA PRO A 84 21.03 14.54 -8.40
C PRO A 84 22.34 14.08 -9.04
N ILE A 85 22.55 14.46 -10.30
CA ILE A 85 23.88 14.37 -10.93
C ILE A 85 24.76 15.44 -10.28
N ASP A 86 25.99 15.07 -9.93
CA ASP A 86 26.94 16.04 -9.42
C ASP A 86 27.33 17.04 -10.52
N LEU A 87 27.51 18.32 -10.14
CA LEU A 87 27.98 19.36 -11.06
C LEU A 87 29.38 19.02 -11.59
N ALA A 88 30.22 18.41 -10.76
CA ALA A 88 31.55 17.96 -11.18
C ALA A 88 31.48 16.87 -12.27
N ASP A 89 30.49 15.98 -12.21
CA ASP A 89 30.28 14.92 -13.21
C ASP A 89 29.74 15.49 -14.54
N LEU A 90 28.91 16.55 -14.48
CA LEU A 90 28.44 17.27 -15.65
C LEU A 90 29.57 18.02 -16.38
N GLN A 91 30.55 18.53 -15.65
CA GLN A 91 31.69 19.28 -16.19
C GLN A 91 32.79 18.37 -16.75
N THR A 92 33.13 17.30 -16.03
CA THR A 92 34.23 16.39 -16.42
C THR A 92 33.79 15.30 -17.40
N GLY A 93 32.47 15.08 -17.53
CA GLY A 93 31.91 13.99 -18.32
C GLY A 93 32.25 12.59 -17.78
N HIS A 94 32.91 12.50 -16.63
CA HIS A 94 33.14 11.27 -15.88
C HIS A 94 31.97 11.06 -14.92
N THR A 95 31.43 9.85 -14.89
CA THR A 95 30.49 9.43 -13.86
C THR A 95 31.26 9.10 -12.59
N SER A 96 31.06 9.84 -11.51
CA SER A 96 31.33 9.31 -10.17
C SER A 96 30.52 8.02 -9.96
N SER A 97 31.04 7.08 -9.16
CA SER A 97 30.42 5.76 -8.90
C SER A 97 28.99 5.83 -8.33
N THR A 98 28.55 7.02 -7.92
CA THR A 98 27.23 7.35 -7.39
C THR A 98 26.16 7.65 -8.44
N SER A 99 26.52 7.92 -9.70
CA SER A 99 25.56 8.30 -10.76
C SER A 99 25.05 7.08 -11.55
N GLN A 100 24.00 6.42 -11.03
CA GLN A 100 23.35 5.32 -11.76
C GLN A 100 22.63 5.83 -13.03
N GLY A 101 23.08 5.38 -14.21
CA GLY A 101 22.17 5.04 -15.32
C GLY A 101 22.21 5.84 -16.62
N MET A 102 22.97 6.94 -16.75
CA MET A 102 23.18 7.61 -18.04
C MET A 102 24.43 8.50 -18.00
N SER A 103 25.18 8.56 -19.10
CA SER A 103 26.38 9.41 -19.15
C SER A 103 25.99 10.88 -18.96
N PRO A 104 26.70 11.66 -18.12
CA PRO A 104 26.42 13.09 -17.90
C PRO A 104 26.32 13.87 -19.22
N ARG A 105 27.09 13.46 -20.24
CA ARG A 105 27.05 14.03 -21.60
C ARG A 105 25.74 13.78 -22.35
N ALA A 106 25.07 12.64 -22.16
CA ALA A 106 23.78 12.36 -22.78
C ALA A 106 22.67 13.23 -22.17
N ASP A 107 22.74 13.49 -20.87
CA ASP A 107 21.77 14.35 -20.19
C ASP A 107 21.96 15.82 -20.56
N VAL A 108 23.20 16.29 -20.70
CA VAL A 108 23.49 17.62 -21.28
C VAL A 108 22.92 17.73 -22.69
N ALA A 109 23.12 16.72 -23.54
CA ALA A 109 22.57 16.72 -24.90
C ALA A 109 21.04 16.79 -24.91
N ARG A 110 20.37 16.02 -24.04
CA ARG A 110 18.91 15.99 -23.95
C ARG A 110 18.36 17.29 -23.36
N ALA A 111 19.02 17.88 -22.38
CA ALA A 111 18.65 19.17 -21.80
C ALA A 111 18.80 20.31 -22.81
N MET A 112 19.88 20.32 -23.59
CA MET A 112 20.10 21.27 -24.69
C MET A 112 19.04 21.12 -25.78
N GLY A 113 18.73 19.88 -26.19
CA GLY A 113 17.66 19.59 -27.15
C GLY A 113 16.26 20.00 -26.64
N ALA A 114 16.06 20.04 -25.33
CA ALA A 114 14.85 20.55 -24.68
C ALA A 114 14.87 22.06 -24.42
N GLY A 115 15.94 22.78 -24.83
CA GLY A 115 16.07 24.23 -24.70
C GLY A 115 16.37 24.75 -23.29
N ILE A 116 16.77 23.88 -22.36
CA ILE A 116 16.89 24.21 -20.93
C ILE A 116 18.05 25.17 -20.62
N ALA A 117 19.10 25.14 -21.44
CA ALA A 117 20.25 26.02 -21.28
C ALA A 117 20.06 27.39 -21.95
N MET A 118 18.94 27.66 -22.61
CA MET A 118 18.67 28.98 -23.20
C MET A 118 18.32 30.00 -22.10
N PRO A 119 18.75 31.28 -22.22
CA PRO A 119 19.46 31.88 -23.35
C PRO A 119 20.99 31.71 -23.31
N TYR A 120 21.53 30.99 -22.32
CA TYR A 120 22.97 30.90 -22.10
C TYR A 120 23.68 30.08 -23.19
N PHE A 121 23.09 28.99 -23.67
CA PHE A 121 23.65 28.19 -24.76
C PHE A 121 22.51 27.64 -25.62
N PHE A 122 22.69 27.70 -26.95
CA PHE A 122 21.69 27.27 -27.92
C PHE A 122 21.87 25.81 -28.36
N ASP A 123 23.08 25.27 -28.18
CA ASP A 123 23.41 23.90 -28.55
C ASP A 123 24.56 23.35 -27.67
N LYS A 124 24.68 22.03 -27.67
CA LYS A 124 25.69 21.30 -26.88
C LYS A 124 27.13 21.62 -27.31
N ALA A 125 27.38 21.80 -28.60
CA ALA A 125 28.74 22.03 -29.09
C ALA A 125 29.28 23.37 -28.59
N THR A 126 28.43 24.41 -28.56
CA THR A 126 28.76 25.73 -28.02
C THR A 126 29.02 25.66 -26.51
N TYR A 127 28.23 24.87 -25.77
CA TYR A 127 28.45 24.65 -24.33
C TYR A 127 29.76 23.88 -24.04
N ASP A 128 30.02 22.80 -24.77
CA ASP A 128 31.26 22.02 -24.62
C ASP A 128 32.49 22.85 -24.98
N ALA A 129 32.42 23.65 -26.05
CA ALA A 129 33.51 24.54 -26.46
C ALA A 129 33.81 25.60 -25.38
N GLU A 130 32.78 26.14 -24.73
CA GLU A 130 32.95 27.11 -23.65
C GLU A 130 33.50 26.47 -22.37
N LEU A 131 33.14 25.22 -22.06
CA LEU A 131 33.76 24.44 -20.98
C LEU A 131 35.26 24.24 -21.20
N VAL A 132 35.68 23.89 -22.43
CA VAL A 132 37.10 23.74 -22.78
C VAL A 132 37.83 25.09 -22.65
N ARG A 133 37.24 26.16 -23.19
CA ARG A 133 37.81 27.51 -23.10
C ARG A 133 37.94 28.01 -21.67
N PHE A 134 36.99 27.66 -20.81
CA PHE A 134 37.03 28.00 -19.39
C PHE A 134 38.12 27.25 -18.64
N ALA A 135 38.37 25.98 -18.99
CA ALA A 135 39.45 25.19 -18.41
C ALA A 135 40.84 25.74 -18.74
N ASP A 136 40.98 26.38 -19.91
CA ASP A 136 42.24 26.94 -20.41
C ASP A 136 42.43 28.44 -20.07
N ALA A 137 41.46 29.10 -19.41
CA ALA A 137 41.49 30.54 -19.16
C ALA A 137 42.28 30.92 -17.88
N ASP A 138 43.09 31.98 -17.96
CA ASP A 138 43.76 32.57 -16.80
C ASP A 138 42.74 33.14 -15.80
N VAL A 139 42.89 32.75 -14.53
CA VAL A 139 41.98 33.11 -13.44
C VAL A 139 42.22 34.56 -12.99
N GLY A 140 41.17 35.40 -12.93
CA GLY A 140 41.21 36.68 -12.19
C GLY A 140 40.86 37.98 -12.94
N GLY A 141 39.95 37.94 -13.93
CA GLY A 141 39.43 39.16 -14.58
C GLY A 141 37.91 39.13 -14.82
N ASP A 142 37.30 40.29 -15.11
CA ASP A 142 35.83 40.42 -15.26
C ASP A 142 35.23 39.49 -16.35
N ASP A 143 35.98 39.19 -17.41
CA ASP A 143 35.56 38.26 -18.47
C ASP A 143 35.58 36.79 -17.99
N TYR A 144 36.45 36.46 -17.02
CA TYR A 144 36.47 35.13 -16.38
C TYR A 144 35.22 34.94 -15.51
N ASP A 145 34.85 35.94 -14.70
CA ASP A 145 33.68 35.88 -13.81
C ASP A 145 32.35 35.84 -14.59
N ALA A 146 32.25 36.58 -15.70
CA ALA A 146 31.09 36.56 -16.58
C ALA A 146 30.90 35.17 -17.25
N ARG A 147 31.99 34.52 -17.67
CA ARG A 147 31.93 33.16 -18.25
C ARG A 147 31.65 32.10 -17.19
N ALA A 148 32.29 32.19 -16.03
CA ALA A 148 32.06 31.30 -14.90
C ALA A 148 30.58 31.32 -14.47
N SER A 149 29.99 32.52 -14.33
CA SER A 149 28.58 32.68 -13.96
C SER A 149 27.63 32.13 -15.03
N ARG A 150 27.89 32.36 -16.33
CA ARG A 150 27.10 31.80 -17.43
C ARG A 150 27.11 30.26 -17.46
N LEU A 151 28.29 29.66 -17.27
CA LEU A 151 28.46 28.21 -17.18
C LEU A 151 27.77 27.64 -15.93
N ALA A 152 27.89 28.30 -14.78
CA ALA A 152 27.24 27.89 -13.54
C ALA A 152 25.71 27.92 -13.66
N LEU A 153 25.14 28.97 -14.25
CA LEU A 153 23.69 29.11 -14.46
C LEU A 153 23.14 28.04 -15.41
N ALA A 154 23.82 27.80 -16.53
CA ALA A 154 23.43 26.74 -17.47
C ALA A 154 23.57 25.34 -16.84
N GLY A 155 24.67 25.10 -16.13
CA GLY A 155 24.93 23.84 -15.43
C GLY A 155 23.88 23.54 -14.37
N ASP A 156 23.48 24.52 -13.56
CA ASP A 156 22.44 24.34 -12.53
C ASP A 156 21.06 24.11 -13.15
N ALA A 157 20.71 24.81 -14.24
CA ALA A 157 19.46 24.57 -14.98
C ALA A 157 19.38 23.14 -15.55
N ILE A 158 20.47 22.66 -16.17
CA ILE A 158 20.59 21.30 -16.70
C ILE A 158 20.51 20.27 -15.57
N ARG A 159 21.19 20.53 -14.44
CA ARG A 159 21.15 19.65 -13.25
C ARG A 159 19.73 19.51 -12.72
N GLN A 160 19.02 20.61 -12.50
CA GLN A 160 17.66 20.58 -11.97
C GLN A 160 16.68 19.91 -12.93
N TRP A 161 16.79 20.18 -14.24
CA TRP A 161 15.96 19.54 -15.25
C TRP A 161 16.24 18.03 -15.39
N SER A 162 17.50 17.61 -15.37
CA SER A 162 17.85 16.19 -15.52
C SER A 162 17.30 15.33 -14.37
N ILE A 163 17.27 15.87 -13.15
CA ILE A 163 16.61 15.23 -12.01
C ILE A 163 15.11 15.07 -12.28
N TYR A 164 14.47 16.14 -12.74
CA TYR A 164 13.04 16.13 -13.05
C TYR A 164 12.71 15.12 -14.17
N ASP A 165 13.49 15.08 -15.25
CA ASP A 165 13.32 14.13 -16.36
C ASP A 165 13.46 12.68 -15.89
N ARG A 166 14.49 12.40 -15.07
CA ARG A 166 14.75 11.09 -14.48
C ARG A 166 13.65 10.66 -13.49
N ILE A 167 13.05 11.57 -12.74
CA ILE A 167 11.95 11.29 -11.79
C ILE A 167 10.62 11.07 -12.50
N ARG A 168 10.38 11.71 -13.65
CA ARG A 168 9.07 11.70 -14.33
C ARG A 168 8.59 10.29 -14.70
N GLY A 169 9.49 9.45 -15.20
CA GLY A 169 9.20 8.06 -15.58
C GLY A 169 8.78 7.21 -14.38
N PRO A 170 9.62 7.07 -13.34
CA PRO A 170 9.29 6.42 -12.08
C PRO A 170 8.01 6.97 -11.43
N TYR A 171 7.83 8.30 -11.41
CA TYR A 171 6.63 8.92 -10.84
C TYR A 171 5.36 8.55 -11.60
N ARG A 172 5.41 8.44 -12.93
CA ARG A 172 4.28 7.95 -13.73
C ARG A 172 3.93 6.51 -13.36
N ARG A 173 4.93 5.63 -13.18
CA ARG A 173 4.70 4.25 -12.73
C ARG A 173 4.09 4.21 -11.34
N PHE A 174 4.66 4.98 -10.40
CA PHE A 174 4.13 5.12 -9.05
C PHE A 174 2.65 5.51 -9.06
N LYS A 175 2.23 6.51 -9.85
CA LYS A 175 0.82 6.90 -9.93
C LYS A 175 -0.09 5.76 -10.38
N TRP A 176 0.29 5.00 -11.40
CA TRP A 176 -0.53 3.88 -11.88
C TRP A 176 -0.57 2.73 -10.88
N THR A 177 0.58 2.37 -10.29
CA THR A 177 0.66 1.37 -9.22
C THR A 177 -0.18 1.79 -8.02
N PHE A 178 -0.14 3.07 -7.66
CA PHE A 178 -0.92 3.63 -6.55
C PHE A 178 -2.42 3.54 -6.81
N VAL A 179 -2.89 3.98 -7.99
CA VAL A 179 -4.33 3.89 -8.34
C VAL A 179 -4.79 2.43 -8.36
N GLY A 180 -4.01 1.53 -8.98
CA GLY A 180 -4.31 0.10 -9.01
C GLY A 180 -4.36 -0.53 -7.61
N ALA A 181 -3.37 -0.22 -6.77
CA ALA A 181 -3.31 -0.72 -5.39
C ALA A 181 -4.51 -0.23 -4.55
N ASN A 182 -4.90 1.04 -4.67
CA ASN A 182 -6.08 1.56 -3.97
C ASN A 182 -7.37 0.88 -4.43
N ALA A 183 -7.50 0.58 -5.73
CA ALA A 183 -8.65 -0.16 -6.24
C ALA A 183 -8.71 -1.59 -5.65
N VAL A 184 -7.55 -2.27 -5.53
CA VAL A 184 -7.45 -3.59 -4.90
C VAL A 184 -7.76 -3.52 -3.40
N ILE A 185 -7.22 -2.53 -2.67
CA ILE A 185 -7.49 -2.33 -1.23
C ILE A 185 -8.98 -2.04 -1.00
N ALA A 186 -9.59 -1.15 -1.79
CA ALA A 186 -11.01 -0.86 -1.70
C ALA A 186 -11.87 -2.10 -2.01
N GLY A 187 -11.51 -2.86 -3.05
CA GLY A 187 -12.14 -4.13 -3.38
C GLY A 187 -12.04 -5.16 -2.25
N PHE A 188 -10.85 -5.27 -1.62
CA PHE A 188 -10.62 -6.12 -0.45
C PHE A 188 -11.62 -5.79 0.68
N LEU A 189 -11.78 -4.51 1.01
CA LEU A 189 -12.64 -4.08 2.12
C LEU A 189 -14.13 -4.36 1.87
N VAL A 190 -14.56 -4.51 0.61
CA VAL A 190 -15.95 -4.81 0.24
C VAL A 190 -16.17 -6.31 0.07
N ILE A 191 -15.24 -7.00 -0.58
CA ILE A 191 -15.40 -8.41 -0.97
C ILE A 191 -15.07 -9.35 0.20
N ALA A 192 -14.06 -9.05 1.01
CA ALA A 192 -13.64 -9.94 2.09
C ALA A 192 -14.75 -10.18 3.14
N PRO A 193 -15.51 -9.16 3.61
CA PRO A 193 -16.65 -9.40 4.49
C PRO A 193 -17.75 -10.25 3.83
N ALA A 194 -18.03 -10.02 2.54
CA ALA A 194 -19.05 -10.80 1.83
C ALA A 194 -18.67 -12.28 1.69
N LEU A 195 -17.38 -12.57 1.47
CA LEU A 195 -16.86 -13.95 1.39
C LEU A 195 -16.76 -14.64 2.74
N LEU A 196 -16.76 -13.89 3.83
CA LEU A 196 -16.77 -14.42 5.18
C LEU A 196 -18.20 -14.66 5.71
N GLU A 197 -19.25 -14.45 4.89
CA GLU A 197 -20.66 -14.60 5.27
C GLU A 197 -20.97 -14.05 6.67
N VAL A 198 -20.66 -12.76 6.86
CA VAL A 198 -20.83 -12.06 8.14
C VAL A 198 -22.30 -12.07 8.56
N VAL A 199 -22.58 -12.50 9.79
CA VAL A 199 -23.94 -12.46 10.31
C VAL A 199 -24.33 -10.99 10.54
N PRO A 200 -25.57 -10.55 10.21
CA PRO A 200 -25.95 -9.16 10.41
C PRO A 200 -25.72 -8.72 11.87
N SER A 201 -24.94 -7.67 12.05
CA SER A 201 -24.62 -7.07 13.36
C SER A 201 -25.79 -6.32 13.99
N ASP A 202 -26.86 -6.11 13.22
CA ASP A 202 -27.99 -5.27 13.61
C ASP A 202 -29.00 -6.08 14.45
N GLY A 203 -28.59 -6.41 15.68
CA GLY A 203 -29.43 -6.99 16.72
C GLY A 203 -29.49 -8.53 16.76
N PRO A 204 -30.02 -9.11 17.86
CA PRO A 204 -30.09 -10.56 18.01
C PRO A 204 -31.11 -11.17 17.03
N ASN A 205 -30.61 -11.68 15.90
CA ASN A 205 -31.39 -12.55 15.02
C ASN A 205 -31.54 -13.90 15.71
N GLN A 206 -32.78 -14.25 16.08
CA GLN A 206 -33.06 -15.57 16.66
C GLN A 206 -32.82 -16.66 15.62
N VAL A 207 -32.11 -17.72 16.02
CA VAL A 207 -31.76 -18.84 15.15
C VAL A 207 -32.27 -20.15 15.70
N ARG A 208 -32.60 -21.08 14.80
CA ARG A 208 -32.86 -22.47 15.14
C ARG A 208 -31.55 -23.21 15.11
N VAL A 209 -31.28 -23.95 16.18
CA VAL A 209 -30.03 -24.66 16.38
C VAL A 209 -30.35 -26.13 16.59
N THR A 210 -29.83 -26.98 15.70
CA THR A 210 -29.90 -28.44 15.84
C THR A 210 -28.51 -28.92 16.24
N VAL A 211 -28.39 -29.59 17.39
CA VAL A 211 -27.10 -30.04 17.94
C VAL A 211 -26.96 -31.56 17.91
N ASN A 212 -25.77 -32.04 17.59
CA ASN A 212 -25.40 -33.45 17.78
C ASN A 212 -24.89 -33.69 19.22
N GLU A 213 -24.52 -34.93 19.59
CA GLU A 213 -24.05 -35.25 20.95
C GLU A 213 -22.82 -34.43 21.38
N ASN A 214 -21.87 -34.21 20.47
CA ASN A 214 -20.69 -33.38 20.73
C ASN A 214 -21.06 -31.91 20.96
N GLY A 215 -22.01 -31.39 20.16
CA GLY A 215 -22.58 -30.07 20.32
C GLY A 215 -23.29 -29.89 21.66
N ARG A 216 -24.03 -30.89 22.14
CA ARG A 216 -24.64 -30.87 23.48
C ARG A 216 -23.61 -30.78 24.59
N ALA A 217 -22.54 -31.57 24.52
CA ALA A 217 -21.46 -31.54 25.50
C ALA A 217 -20.66 -30.22 25.44
N SER A 218 -20.51 -29.63 24.25
CA SER A 218 -19.90 -28.31 24.06
C SER A 218 -20.77 -27.21 24.67
N LEU A 219 -22.07 -27.20 24.36
CA LEU A 219 -23.03 -26.25 24.89
C LEU A 219 -23.06 -26.29 26.43
N LEU A 220 -23.21 -27.49 27.02
CA LEU A 220 -23.24 -27.65 28.46
C LEU A 220 -21.96 -27.11 29.12
N ARG A 221 -20.79 -27.39 28.54
CA ARG A 221 -19.50 -26.89 29.05
C ARG A 221 -19.35 -25.38 28.94
N ALA A 222 -19.80 -24.78 27.85
CA ALA A 222 -19.65 -23.35 27.59
C ALA A 222 -20.69 -22.51 28.36
N THR A 223 -21.90 -23.01 28.53
CA THR A 223 -23.05 -22.20 28.97
C THR A 223 -23.70 -22.68 30.27
N GLY A 224 -23.51 -23.95 30.65
CA GLY A 224 -24.24 -24.59 31.75
C GLY A 224 -25.66 -25.05 31.38
N CYS A 225 -26.14 -24.76 30.16
CA CYS A 225 -27.47 -25.16 29.72
C CYS A 225 -27.58 -26.69 29.63
N THR A 226 -28.55 -27.28 30.34
CA THR A 226 -28.73 -28.74 30.42
C THR A 226 -29.58 -29.33 29.29
N ASP A 227 -30.45 -28.53 28.67
CA ASP A 227 -31.35 -29.01 27.61
C ASP A 227 -31.35 -28.06 26.41
N PRO A 228 -30.65 -28.42 25.31
CA PRO A 228 -30.57 -27.58 24.12
C PRO A 228 -31.92 -27.32 23.45
N SER A 229 -32.90 -28.21 23.64
CA SER A 229 -34.23 -28.11 23.00
C SER A 229 -35.13 -27.09 23.68
N LYS A 230 -34.80 -26.68 24.90
CA LYS A 230 -35.51 -25.67 25.70
C LYS A 230 -34.77 -24.33 25.75
N SER A 231 -33.63 -24.23 25.07
CA SER A 231 -32.85 -23.00 24.97
C SER A 231 -33.22 -22.22 23.72
N SER A 232 -33.19 -20.90 23.85
CA SER A 232 -33.27 -19.94 22.75
C SER A 232 -31.85 -19.50 22.37
N TYR A 233 -31.61 -19.36 21.08
CA TYR A 233 -30.30 -18.99 20.53
C TYR A 233 -30.45 -17.73 19.69
N TYR A 234 -29.54 -16.81 19.90
CA TYR A 234 -29.49 -15.53 19.19
C TYR A 234 -28.10 -15.35 18.63
N VAL A 235 -27.99 -14.93 17.37
CA VAL A 235 -26.67 -14.59 16.85
C VAL A 235 -26.25 -13.23 17.40
N ILE A 236 -25.09 -13.19 18.02
CA ILE A 236 -24.51 -11.97 18.60
C ILE A 236 -23.21 -11.55 17.91
N GLY A 237 -22.71 -12.36 16.96
CA GLY A 237 -21.55 -12.04 16.13
C GLY A 237 -21.00 -13.25 15.38
N GLY A 238 -19.86 -13.08 14.71
CA GLY A 238 -19.20 -14.12 13.92
C GLY A 238 -19.75 -14.26 12.49
N SER A 239 -19.35 -15.34 11.82
CA SER A 239 -19.86 -15.72 10.48
C SER A 239 -20.90 -16.83 10.57
N TRP A 240 -21.63 -17.09 9.49
CA TRP A 240 -22.58 -18.22 9.45
C TRP A 240 -21.90 -19.59 9.60
N ASP A 241 -20.64 -19.70 9.17
CA ASP A 241 -19.80 -20.89 9.37
C ASP A 241 -19.18 -21.00 10.77
N ALA A 242 -19.25 -19.92 11.56
CA ALA A 242 -18.64 -19.83 12.89
C ALA A 242 -19.41 -18.84 13.77
N PRO A 243 -20.71 -19.06 14.02
CA PRO A 243 -21.53 -18.04 14.67
C PRO A 243 -21.21 -18.01 16.17
N SER A 244 -21.13 -16.80 16.73
CA SER A 244 -21.18 -16.60 18.17
C SER A 244 -22.64 -16.47 18.59
N LEU A 245 -23.11 -17.41 19.41
CA LEU A 245 -24.50 -17.51 19.81
C LEU A 245 -24.66 -17.10 21.28
N GLY A 246 -25.51 -16.11 21.53
CA GLY A 246 -26.09 -15.90 22.85
C GLY A 246 -27.12 -16.98 23.14
N VAL A 247 -27.04 -17.60 24.32
CA VAL A 247 -27.92 -18.71 24.72
C VAL A 247 -28.68 -18.34 25.98
N ASP A 248 -30.01 -18.37 25.88
CA ASP A 248 -30.92 -18.21 27.03
C ASP A 248 -31.73 -19.48 27.22
N GLY A 249 -31.92 -19.91 28.47
CA GLY A 249 -32.69 -21.10 28.76
C GLY A 249 -32.55 -21.61 30.19
N PRO A 250 -33.17 -22.75 30.51
CA PRO A 250 -33.11 -23.34 31.83
C PRO A 250 -31.68 -23.71 32.21
N ASN A 251 -31.24 -23.29 33.41
CA ASN A 251 -29.90 -23.55 33.96
C ASN A 251 -28.74 -22.93 33.17
N CYS A 252 -29.02 -22.09 32.17
CA CYS A 252 -27.99 -21.35 31.46
C CYS A 252 -27.39 -20.28 32.38
N SER A 253 -26.08 -20.06 32.24
CA SER A 253 -25.38 -18.95 32.89
C SER A 253 -25.93 -17.62 32.39
N PHE A 254 -25.91 -16.58 33.23
CA PHE A 254 -26.35 -15.24 32.81
C PHE A 254 -25.48 -14.73 31.65
N ARG A 255 -26.12 -14.31 30.55
CA ARG A 255 -25.45 -13.91 29.30
C ARG A 255 -24.51 -14.99 28.76
N ALA A 256 -24.95 -16.25 28.77
CA ALA A 256 -24.16 -17.34 28.24
C ALA A 256 -23.89 -17.15 26.75
N VAL A 257 -22.62 -17.32 26.37
CA VAL A 257 -22.17 -17.27 24.98
C VAL A 257 -21.62 -18.64 24.62
N TRP A 258 -21.96 -19.09 23.41
CA TRP A 258 -21.50 -20.35 22.86
C TRP A 258 -21.00 -20.17 21.44
N GLU A 259 -19.80 -20.67 21.17
CA GLU A 259 -19.17 -20.68 19.86
C GLU A 259 -19.11 -22.14 19.36
N PRO A 260 -20.19 -22.64 18.74
CA PRO A 260 -20.20 -23.99 18.22
C PRO A 260 -19.29 -24.17 17.00
N ARG A 261 -18.76 -25.38 16.84
CA ARG A 261 -18.12 -25.80 15.59
C ARG A 261 -19.19 -26.22 14.59
N THR A 262 -18.99 -25.93 13.31
CA THR A 262 -19.92 -26.27 12.21
C THR A 262 -20.24 -27.75 12.08
N GLN A 263 -19.35 -28.64 12.52
CA GLN A 263 -19.57 -30.08 12.53
C GLN A 263 -20.46 -30.57 13.68
N ASP A 264 -20.65 -29.73 14.71
CA ASP A 264 -21.36 -30.08 15.94
C ASP A 264 -22.79 -29.53 15.98
N VAL A 265 -23.10 -28.61 15.06
CA VAL A 265 -24.35 -27.87 15.02
C VAL A 265 -24.79 -27.56 13.61
N GLU A 266 -26.09 -27.53 13.39
CA GLU A 266 -26.71 -26.89 12.24
C GLU A 266 -27.47 -25.64 12.71
N VAL A 267 -27.07 -24.47 12.23
CA VAL A 267 -27.71 -23.19 12.56
C VAL A 267 -28.51 -22.72 11.36
N ARG A 268 -29.80 -22.44 11.56
CA ARG A 268 -30.70 -21.91 10.52
C ARG A 268 -31.35 -20.61 10.99
N PRO A 269 -31.41 -19.57 10.15
CA PRO A 269 -32.20 -18.37 10.44
C PRO A 269 -33.66 -18.74 10.70
N ILE A 270 -34.27 -18.17 11.74
CA ILE A 270 -35.73 -18.17 11.85
C ILE A 270 -36.19 -16.96 11.03
N ALA A 271 -36.97 -17.20 9.96
CA ALA A 271 -37.54 -16.10 9.20
C ALA A 271 -38.33 -15.20 10.17
N ALA A 272 -38.03 -13.90 10.17
CA ALA A 272 -38.81 -12.93 10.93
C ALA A 272 -40.28 -13.00 10.43
N PRO A 273 -41.27 -12.97 11.35
CA PRO A 273 -42.68 -12.96 10.97
C PRO A 273 -43.04 -11.73 10.13
#